data_AF-A0A4P5VAZ9-F1
#
_entry.id   AF-A0A4P5VAZ9-F1
#
_cell.length_a   1.000
_cell.length_b   1.000
_cell.length_c   1.000
_cell.angle_alpha   90.00
_cell.angle_beta   90.00
_cell.angle_gamma   90.00
#
_symmetry.space_group_name_H-M   'P 1'
#
loop_
_entity.id
_entity.type
_entity.pdbx_description
1 polymer ?
#
loop_
_entity_poly.entity_id
_entity_poly.type
_entity_poly.pdbx_seq_one_letter_code
_entity_poly.pdbx_strand_id
1 'polypeptide(L)'
;MNERFRVLQRQPRRISITLSYHVHEALLSRSEEEGRSVSNLCAFLLEDALRDQQRTIVPSSAVATTGNGSHPAARVKVRGY
;
A
#
# COMPACT_ATOMS: atom_id res chain seq x y z
N MET A 1 -10.65 23.44 11.97
CA MET A 1 -10.43 23.17 13.42
C MET A 1 -10.46 21.66 13.69
N ASN A 2 -9.67 20.85 12.98
CA ASN A 2 -9.91 19.38 12.96
C ASN A 2 -8.62 18.53 12.95
N GLU A 3 -7.42 19.12 12.86
CA GLU A 3 -6.14 18.37 12.85
C GLU A 3 -5.86 17.67 14.19
N ARG A 4 -6.18 18.35 15.31
CA ARG A 4 -5.89 17.87 16.68
C ARG A 4 -6.68 16.60 17.04
N PHE A 5 -7.84 16.37 16.42
CA PHE A 5 -8.65 15.17 16.63
C PHE A 5 -8.10 13.92 15.93
N ARG A 6 -7.35 14.07 14.83
CA ARG A 6 -6.76 12.93 14.10
C ARG A 6 -5.62 12.26 14.87
N VAL A 7 -4.89 13.02 15.69
CA VAL A 7 -3.81 12.50 16.53
C VAL A 7 -4.37 11.73 17.74
N LEU A 8 -5.48 12.20 18.33
CA LEU A 8 -6.16 11.52 19.44
C LEU A 8 -6.84 10.20 19.01
N GLN A 9 -7.12 9.98 17.73
CA GLN A 9 -7.75 8.75 17.22
C GLN A 9 -6.78 7.58 17.01
N ARG A 10 -5.47 7.77 17.19
CA ARG A 10 -4.48 6.66 17.12
C ARG A 10 -4.44 5.83 18.41
N GLN A 11 -5.58 5.65 19.07
CA GLN A 11 -5.66 4.76 20.21
C GLN A 11 -5.69 3.31 19.74
N PRO A 12 -4.94 2.40 20.41
CA PRO A 12 -5.05 0.98 20.15
C PRO A 12 -6.51 0.53 20.24
N ARG A 13 -7.00 -0.14 19.20
CA ARG A 13 -8.34 -0.73 19.18
C ARG A 13 -8.21 -2.23 19.37
N ARG A 14 -8.84 -2.76 20.41
CA ARG A 14 -8.95 -4.20 20.63
C ARG A 14 -10.11 -4.73 19.83
N ILE A 15 -9.83 -5.72 19.00
CA ILE A 15 -10.83 -6.47 18.23
C ILE A 15 -10.83 -7.92 18.69
N SER A 16 -12.00 -8.56 18.64
CA SER A 16 -12.16 -9.99 18.83
C SER A 16 -12.67 -10.58 17.52
N ILE A 17 -12.05 -11.66 17.07
CA ILE A 17 -12.42 -12.36 15.84
C ILE A 17 -12.49 -13.85 16.12
N THR A 18 -13.38 -14.54 15.42
CA THR A 18 -13.44 -16.01 15.43
C THR A 18 -12.53 -16.53 14.32
N LEU A 19 -11.63 -17.44 14.65
CA LEU A 19 -10.72 -18.09 13.71
C LEU A 19 -11.00 -19.59 13.68
N SER A 20 -10.69 -20.24 12.55
CA SER A 20 -10.65 -21.70 12.50
C SER A 20 -9.55 -22.23 13.42
N TYR A 21 -9.76 -23.39 14.03
CA TYR A 21 -8.81 -24.04 14.93
C TYR A 21 -7.39 -24.13 14.34
N HIS A 22 -7.26 -24.58 13.09
CA HIS A 22 -5.94 -24.72 12.43
C HIS A 22 -5.17 -23.40 12.32
N VAL A 23 -5.86 -22.28 12.08
CA VAL A 23 -5.24 -20.96 12.02
C VAL A 23 -4.79 -20.50 13.41
N HIS A 24 -5.60 -20.75 14.44
CA HIS A 24 -5.23 -20.45 15.81
C HIS A 24 -3.96 -21.20 16.23
N GLU A 25 -3.90 -22.51 15.99
CA GLU A 25 -2.73 -23.34 16.32
C GLU A 25 -1.47 -22.90 15.58
N ALA A 26 -1.59 -22.60 14.29
CA ALA A 26 -0.46 -22.11 13.49
C ALA A 26 0.08 -20.77 14.01
N LEU A 27 -0.82 -19.86 14.41
CA LEU A 27 -0.42 -18.59 15.02
C LEU A 27 0.26 -18.79 16.38
N LEU A 28 -0.24 -19.71 17.19
CA LEU A 28 0.33 -20.02 18.50
C LEU A 28 1.75 -20.59 18.36
N SER A 29 1.93 -21.66 17.59
CA SER A 29 3.24 -22.29 17.33
C SER A 29 4.26 -21.27 16.82
N ARG A 30 3.87 -20.50 15.79
CA ARG A 30 4.75 -19.49 15.22
C ARG A 30 5.09 -18.38 16.21
N SER A 31 4.16 -17.99 17.08
CA SER A 31 4.43 -16.97 18.10
C SER A 31 5.43 -17.45 19.14
N GLU A 32 5.39 -18.73 19.52
CA GLU A 32 6.34 -19.37 20.43
C GLU A 32 7.72 -19.48 19.80
N GLU A 33 7.80 -19.93 18.54
CA GLU A 33 9.04 -20.03 17.75
C GLU A 33 9.71 -18.65 17.59
N GLU A 34 8.94 -17.60 17.32
CA GLU A 34 9.44 -16.24 17.18
C GLU A 34 9.65 -15.51 18.52
N GLY A 35 9.31 -16.14 19.65
CA GLY A 35 9.44 -15.57 20.99
C GLY A 35 8.62 -14.30 21.22
N ARG A 36 7.43 -14.19 20.62
CA ARG A 36 6.55 -13.01 20.72
C ARG A 36 5.12 -13.41 21.06
N SER A 37 4.33 -12.45 21.56
CA SER A 37 2.93 -12.74 21.85
C SER A 37 2.12 -12.92 20.56
N VAL A 38 1.10 -13.80 20.62
CA VAL A 38 0.15 -14.02 19.52
C VAL A 38 -0.44 -12.69 19.04
N SER A 39 -0.82 -11.80 19.96
CA SER A 39 -1.36 -10.47 19.63
C SER A 39 -0.39 -9.62 18.81
N ASN A 40 0.90 -9.67 19.12
CA ASN A 40 1.93 -8.93 18.40
C ASN A 40 2.17 -9.53 17.01
N LEU A 41 2.24 -10.87 16.91
CA LEU A 41 2.33 -11.57 15.63
C LEU A 41 1.13 -11.23 14.73
N CYS A 42 -0.08 -11.29 15.27
CA CYS A 42 -1.29 -10.92 14.54
C CYS A 42 -1.25 -9.47 14.05
N ALA A 43 -0.82 -8.53 14.89
CA ALA A 43 -0.68 -7.12 14.49
C ALA A 43 0.31 -6.97 13.32
N PHE A 44 1.48 -7.61 13.41
CA PHE A 44 2.47 -7.62 12.34
C PHE A 44 1.91 -8.18 11.02
N LEU A 45 1.27 -9.36 11.07
CA LEU A 45 0.72 -10.00 9.88
C LEU A 45 -0.41 -9.18 9.24
N LEU A 46 -1.27 -8.55 10.06
CA LEU A 46 -2.32 -7.66 9.57
C LEU A 46 -1.74 -6.39 8.91
N GLU A 47 -0.72 -5.79 9.53
CA GLU A 47 -0.03 -4.64 8.95
C GLU A 47 0.64 -4.99 7.61
N ASP A 48 1.30 -6.15 7.53
CA ASP A 48 1.99 -6.62 6.33
C ASP A 48 1.01 -6.89 5.18
N ALA A 49 -0.07 -7.65 5.45
CA ALA A 49 -1.09 -7.94 4.45
C ALA A 49 -1.78 -6.68 3.90
N LEU A 50 -1.96 -5.65 4.73
CA LEU A 50 -2.57 -4.38 4.29
C LEU A 50 -1.60 -3.49 3.49
N ARG A 51 -0.28 -3.61 3.70
CA ARG A 51 0.72 -2.88 2.90
C ARG A 51 0.73 -3.35 1.44
N ASP A 52 0.60 -4.64 1.20
CA ASP A 52 0.61 -5.20 -0.16
C ASP A 52 -0.65 -4.83 -0.98
N GLN A 53 -1.80 -4.70 -0.32
CA GLN A 53 -3.04 -4.25 -0.98
C GLN A 53 -2.92 -2.82 -1.52
N GLN A 54 -2.19 -1.93 -0.82
CA GLN A 54 -1.99 -0.55 -1.27
C GLN A 54 -1.12 -0.45 -2.55
N ARG A 55 -0.28 -1.45 -2.85
CA ARG A 55 0.48 -1.50 -4.11
C ARG A 55 -0.36 -1.90 -5.32
N THR A 56 -1.48 -2.59 -5.10
CA THR A 56 -2.25 -3.19 -6.20
C THR A 56 -3.30 -2.21 -6.78
N ILE A 57 -3.65 -1.12 -6.09
CA ILE A 57 -4.73 -0.20 -6.49
C ILE A 57 -4.23 0.97 -7.37
N VAL A 58 -3.14 0.79 -8.11
CA VAL A 58 -2.87 1.66 -9.27
C VAL A 58 -3.38 0.94 -10.52
N PRO A 59 -4.62 1.21 -10.98
CA PRO A 59 -4.93 0.91 -12.36
C PRO A 59 -3.99 1.75 -13.20
N SER A 60 -3.08 1.09 -13.90
CA SER A 60 -2.35 1.67 -15.02
C SER A 60 -3.39 1.99 -16.09
N SER A 61 -4.08 3.12 -15.94
CA SER A 61 -4.88 3.70 -17.00
C SER A 61 -3.91 4.27 -18.03
N ALA A 62 -3.52 3.38 -18.93
CA ALA A 62 -3.21 3.64 -20.32
C ALA A 62 -2.23 4.80 -20.59
N VAL A 63 -0.95 4.44 -20.73
CA VAL A 63 -0.10 5.04 -21.76
C VAL A 63 -0.72 4.68 -23.11
N ALA A 64 -1.70 5.45 -23.55
CA ALA A 64 -2.24 5.41 -24.90
C ALA A 64 -1.34 6.26 -25.79
N THR A 65 -0.34 5.62 -26.39
CA THR A 65 0.29 6.08 -27.63
C THR A 65 -0.80 6.22 -28.70
N THR A 66 -1.13 7.45 -29.08
CA THR A 66 -1.74 7.72 -30.38
C THR A 66 -1.19 9.06 -30.88
N GLY A 67 -0.25 8.98 -31.82
CA GLY A 67 0.14 10.15 -32.59
C GLY A 67 -0.98 10.57 -33.54
N ASN A 68 -1.18 11.88 -33.71
CA ASN A 68 -1.36 12.52 -35.01
C ASN A 68 -1.56 14.04 -34.89
N GLY A 69 -0.81 14.79 -35.72
CA GLY A 69 -1.05 16.18 -36.14
C GLY A 69 -0.65 17.25 -35.11
N SER A 70 0.14 18.27 -35.39
CA SER A 70 0.56 18.86 -36.67
C SER A 70 1.69 19.87 -36.40
N HIS A 71 2.89 19.62 -36.89
CA HIS A 71 3.93 20.66 -37.02
C HIS A 71 3.89 21.21 -38.45
N PRO A 72 3.50 22.48 -38.68
CA PRO A 72 4.00 23.20 -39.84
C PRO A 72 5.43 23.68 -39.52
N ALA A 73 6.30 23.49 -40.49
CA ALA A 73 7.72 23.75 -40.46
C ALA A 73 8.08 25.20 -40.06
N ALA A 74 8.87 25.36 -39.00
CA ALA A 74 9.61 26.59 -38.73
C ALA A 74 11.09 26.40 -39.09
N ARG A 75 11.35 26.67 -40.36
CA ARG A 75 12.61 26.90 -41.08
C ARG A 75 13.82 27.26 -40.18
N VAL A 76 14.83 26.39 -40.21
CA VAL A 76 16.21 26.62 -39.75
C VAL A 76 16.78 27.88 -40.43
N LYS A 77 17.19 28.87 -39.64
CA LYS A 77 17.95 30.02 -40.12
C LYS A 77 19.44 29.66 -40.04
N VAL A 78 20.01 29.28 -41.19
CA VAL A 78 21.45 29.03 -41.35
C VAL A 78 22.20 30.33 -41.08
N ARG A 79 23.11 30.27 -40.11
CA ARG A 79 24.04 31.32 -39.75
C ARG A 79 25.25 31.20 -40.68
N GLY A 80 25.35 32.15 -41.62
CA GLY A 80 26.52 32.31 -42.48
C GLY A 80 27.66 33.00 -41.75
N TYR A 81 28.86 32.71 -42.25
CA TYR A 81 30.19 33.15 -41.84
C TYR A 81 30.36 34.68 -41.71
#